data_AF-A0A1I6VZS9-F1
#
_entry.id   AF-A0A1I6VZS9-F1
#
_cell.length_a   1.000
_cell.length_b   1.000
_cell.length_c   1.000
_cell.angle_alpha   90.00
_cell.angle_beta   90.00
_cell.angle_gamma   90.00
#
_symmetry.space_group_name_H-M   'P 1'
#
loop_
_entity.id
_entity.type
_entity.pdbx_description
1 polymer ?
#
loop_
_entity_poly.entity_id
_entity_poly.type
_entity_poly.pdbx_seq_one_letter_code
_entity_poly.pdbx_strand_id
1 'polypeptide(L)' 'MKRGFKVVWDNHFEICIRSSILVEVWMQNELEDIGIIESYSTNSFKINGGFYFRENVLIIVQ' A
#
# COMPACT_ATOMS: atom_id res chain seq x y z
N MET A 1 -3.94 9.64 -21.52
CA MET A 1 -3.94 10.38 -20.24
C MET A 1 -3.84 9.38 -19.10
N LYS A 2 -2.69 9.31 -18.41
CA LYS A 2 -2.55 8.44 -17.22
C LYS A 2 -3.34 9.10 -16.08
N ARG A 3 -4.40 8.43 -15.63
CA ARG A 3 -5.29 8.87 -14.54
C ARG A 3 -4.46 9.24 -13.30
N GLY A 4 -4.47 10.51 -12.90
CA GLY A 4 -3.59 11.06 -11.85
C GLY A 4 -3.60 10.28 -10.52
N PHE A 5 -4.74 9.70 -10.14
CA PHE A 5 -4.87 8.88 -8.94
C PHE A 5 -3.94 7.65 -8.92
N LYS A 6 -3.73 6.97 -10.06
CA LYS A 6 -2.80 5.81 -10.10
C LYS A 6 -1.35 6.22 -9.85
N VAL A 7 -0.95 7.38 -10.39
CA VAL A 7 0.40 7.93 -10.21
C VAL A 7 0.66 8.30 -8.75
N VAL A 8 -0.34 8.85 -8.05
CA VAL A 8 -0.22 9.20 -6.62
C VAL A 8 0.01 7.96 -5.75
N TRP A 9 -0.72 6.87 -6.01
CA TRP A 9 -0.55 5.62 -5.26
C TRP A 9 0.80 4.95 -5.52
N ASP A 10 1.24 4.92 -6.78
CA ASP A 10 2.54 4.33 -7.12
C ASP A 10 3.67 5.13 -6.47
N ASN A 11 3.65 6.47 -6.56
CA ASN A 11 4.62 7.33 -5.88
C ASN A 11 4.61 7.12 -4.36
N HIS A 12 3.43 6.98 -3.76
CA HIS A 12 3.28 6.73 -2.33
C HIS A 12 3.96 5.41 -1.92
N PHE A 13 3.73 4.34 -2.68
CA PHE A 13 4.36 3.04 -2.42
C PHE A 13 5.87 3.06 -2.65
N GLU A 14 6.36 3.74 -3.69
CA GLU A 14 7.79 3.92 -3.92
C GLU A 14 8.47 4.61 -2.73
N ILE A 15 7.84 5.64 -2.17
CA ILE A 15 8.36 6.34 -0.99
C ILE A 15 8.37 5.41 0.23
N CYS A 16 7.29 4.68 0.49
CA CYS A 16 7.21 3.76 1.63
C CYS A 16 8.26 2.65 1.54
N ILE A 17 8.46 2.05 0.36
CA ILE A 17 9.50 1.04 0.12
C ILE A 17 10.89 1.64 0.34
N ARG A 18 11.21 2.73 -0.36
CA ARG A 18 12.56 3.32 -0.36
C ARG A 18 12.97 3.81 1.03
N SER A 19 12.03 4.36 1.77
CA SER A 19 12.26 4.90 3.11
C SER A 19 11.99 3.88 4.22
N SER A 20 11.64 2.64 3.89
CA SER A 20 11.29 1.58 4.86
C SER A 20 10.25 2.03 5.89
N ILE A 21 9.22 2.74 5.42
CA ILE A 21 8.17 3.26 6.30
C ILE A 21 7.18 2.15 6.64
N LEU A 22 6.85 2.04 7.92
CA LEU A 22 5.79 1.18 8.41
C LEU A 22 4.43 1.73 8.00
N VAL A 23 3.62 0.87 7.38
CA VAL A 23 2.25 1.19 6.99
C VAL A 23 1.28 0.26 7.70
N GLU A 24 0.11 0.80 7.99
CA GLU A 24 -1.04 0.04 8.49
C GLU A 24 -2.00 -0.23 7.34
N VAL A 25 -2.44 -1.48 7.21
CA VAL A 25 -3.46 -1.90 6.25
C VAL A 25 -4.77 -2.10 6.99
N TRP A 26 -5.79 -1.36 6.56
CA TRP A 26 -7.13 -1.44 7.13
C TRP A 26 -8.13 -1.95 6.09
N MET A 27 -8.96 -2.92 6.47
CA MET A 27 -10.09 -3.44 5.67
C MET A 27 -11.36 -3.38 6.50
N GLN A 28 -12.46 -2.85 5.94
CA GLN A 28 -13.76 -2.80 6.62
C GLN A 28 -13.70 -2.16 8.03
N ASN A 29 -12.79 -1.21 8.24
CA ASN A 29 -12.48 -0.55 9.53
C ASN A 29 -11.80 -1.44 10.58
N GLU A 30 -11.28 -2.59 10.19
CA GLU A 30 -10.44 -3.46 11.01
C GLU A 30 -8.98 -3.36 10.55
N LEU A 31 -8.06 -3.32 11.50
CA LEU A 31 -6.62 -3.34 11.24
C LEU A 31 -6.23 -4.77 10.90
N GLU A 32 -5.75 -4.98 9.68
CA GLU A 32 -5.39 -6.30 9.16
C GLU A 32 -3.91 -6.61 9.34
N ASP A 33 -3.03 -5.63 9.07
CA ASP A 33 -1.59 -5.82 9.12
C ASP A 33 -0.83 -4.51 9.35
N ILE A 34 0.38 -4.62 9.90
CA ILE A 34 1.35 -3.53 10.03
C ILE A 34 2.69 -4.03 9.51
N GLY A 35 3.24 -3.36 8.51
CA GLY A 35 4.54 -3.74 7.98
C GLY A 35 5.08 -2.80 6.91
N ILE A 36 6.17 -3.23 6.28
CA ILE A 36 6.79 -2.50 5.17
C ILE A 36 6.27 -3.08 3.85
N ILE A 37 5.89 -2.21 2.92
CA ILE A 37 5.55 -2.62 1.57
C ILE A 37 6.79 -3.24 0.93
N GLU A 38 6.69 -4.48 0.46
CA GLU A 38 7.78 -5.22 -0.18
C GLU A 38 7.79 -4.95 -1.69
N SER A 39 6.60 -4.95 -2.30
CA SER A 39 6.41 -4.77 -3.74
C SER A 39 4.96 -4.40 -4.05
N TYR A 40 4.73 -3.84 -5.24
CA TYR A 40 3.39 -3.54 -5.72
C TYR A 40 3.23 -3.78 -7.22
N SER A 41 1.98 -3.99 -7.63
CA SER A 41 1.52 -4.04 -9.01
C SER A 41 0.44 -2.98 -9.21
N THR A 42 -0.09 -2.85 -10.43
CA THR A 42 -1.19 -1.91 -10.70
C THR A 42 -2.41 -2.11 -9.80
N ASN A 43 -2.66 -3.34 -9.33
CA ASN A 43 -3.90 -3.70 -8.62
C ASN A 43 -3.67 -4.13 -7.17
N SER A 44 -2.44 -4.41 -6.77
CA SER A 44 -2.14 -5.02 -5.48
C SER A 44 -0.79 -4.58 -4.93
N PHE A 45 -0.53 -4.94 -3.68
CA PHE A 45 0.76 -4.78 -3.02
C PHE A 45 0.95 -5.88 -1.98
N LYS A 46 2.20 -6.03 -1.54
CA LYS A 46 2.63 -7.08 -0.63
C LYS A 46 3.27 -6.48 0.62
N ILE A 47 2.90 -6.98 1.79
CA ILE A 47 3.47 -6.63 3.10
C ILE A 47 3.65 -7.93 3.87
N ASN A 48 4.79 -8.12 4.54
CA ASN A 48 5.07 -9.27 5.42
C ASN A 48 4.74 -10.65 4.81
N GLY A 49 4.90 -10.84 3.49
CA GLY A 49 4.45 -12.05 2.81
C GLY A 49 2.96 -12.08 2.38
N GLY A 50 2.09 -11.27 2.99
CA GLY A 50 0.66 -11.13 2.70
C GLY A 50 0.37 -10.26 1.48
N PHE A 51 -0.77 -10.52 0.81
CA PHE A 51 -1.15 -9.88 -0.45
C PHE A 51 -2.48 -9.15 -0.34
N TYR A 52 -2.51 -7.89 -0.79
CA TYR A 52 -3.65 -7.00 -0.61
C TYR A 52 -4.05 -6.31 -1.92
N PHE A 53 -5.37 -6.26 -2.19
CA PHE A 53 -5.92 -5.52 -3.32
C PHE A 53 -6.11 -4.05 -2.97
N ARG A 54 -5.62 -3.16 -3.84
CA ARG A 54 -5.63 -1.69 -3.61
C ARG A 54 -7.04 -1.10 -3.46
N GLU A 55 -8.03 -1.70 -4.09
CA GLU A 55 -9.41 -1.18 -4.11
C GLU A 55 -10.19 -1.41 -2.82
N ASN A 56 -9.70 -2.29 -1.94
CA ASN A 56 -10.41 -2.73 -0.73
C ASN A 56 -9.68 -2.34 0.56
N VAL A 57 -8.65 -1.50 0.48
CA VAL A 57 -7.83 -1.13 1.63
C VAL A 57 -7.75 0.38 1.82
N LEU A 58 -7.63 0.78 3.09
CA LEU A 58 -7.06 2.06 3.47
C LEU A 58 -5.63 1.81 3.95
N ILE A 59 -4.68 2.63 3.49
CA ILE A 59 -3.28 2.56 3.89
C ILE A 59 -2.95 3.85 4.63
N ILE A 60 -2.46 3.70 5.87
CA ILE A 60 -2.03 4.82 6.71
C ILE A 60 -0.53 4.67 6.96
N VAL A 61 0.18 5.79 6.89
CA VAL A 61 1.62 5.88 7.14
C VAL A 61 1.82 6.42 8.55
N GLN A 62 2.66 5.77 9.36
CA GLN A 62 3.05 6.25 10.69
C GLN A 62 4.17 7.30 10.63
#